data_AF-A0A918ZQH3-F1
#
_entry.id   AF-A0A918ZQH3-F1
#
_cell.length_a   1.000
_cell.length_b   1.000
_cell.length_c   1.000
_cell.angle_alpha   90.00
_cell.angle_beta   90.00
_cell.angle_gamma   90.00
#
_symmetry.space_group_name_H-M   'P 1'
#
loop_
_entity.id
_entity.type
_entity.pdbx_description
1 polymer ?
#
loop_
_entity_poly.entity_id
_entity_poly.type
_entity_poly.pdbx_seq_one_letter_code
_entity_poly.pdbx_strand_id
1 'polypeptide(L)'
;MLAPRLGMRTVSALGLALLSASAAVLATTEATDGYDRALVAMLLLGAGAGFVITATSDAIVGSLPETDLGVGSATNSAAIQLGAASGVAVMGSLLSDRYRSGLDALPAAGVAPERLLDSAKESLRAALALAERLPGEAGAAFAEATRRAFVDGMGPAMFAGSGVTAAGVLLALLLALLLAPSRGADMTGTTHQKDSP
;
A
#
# COMPACT_ATOMS: atom_id res chain seq x y z
N MET A 1 -13.19 13.48 21.22
CA MET A 1 -14.47 14.14 20.86
C MET A 1 -14.25 15.29 19.86
N LEU A 2 -14.00 14.96 18.59
CA LEU A 2 -14.03 15.89 17.44
C LEU A 2 -15.16 15.53 16.45
N ALA A 3 -16.04 14.62 16.88
CA ALA A 3 -16.97 13.84 16.06
C ALA A 3 -18.16 14.58 15.42
N PRO A 4 -18.70 15.73 15.90
CA PRO A 4 -19.97 16.20 15.34
C PRO A 4 -19.88 17.06 14.06
N ARG A 5 -18.69 17.49 13.59
CA ARG A 5 -18.61 18.49 12.50
C ARG A 5 -17.65 18.18 11.36
N LEU A 6 -16.64 17.34 11.56
CA LEU A 6 -15.81 16.81 10.48
C LEU A 6 -16.38 15.44 10.11
N GLY A 7 -17.44 15.44 9.30
CA GLY A 7 -18.16 14.21 8.95
C GLY A 7 -17.22 13.09 8.50
N MET A 8 -17.59 11.84 8.80
CA MET A 8 -16.86 10.60 8.49
C MET A 8 -16.04 10.63 7.18
N ARG A 9 -16.64 11.24 6.15
CA ARG A 9 -16.08 11.46 4.81
C ARG A 9 -14.74 12.22 4.81
N THR A 10 -14.61 13.27 5.61
CA THR A 10 -13.39 14.07 5.71
C THR A 10 -12.27 13.28 6.38
N VAL A 11 -12.60 12.47 7.39
CA VAL A 11 -11.63 11.61 8.10
C VAL A 11 -11.11 10.50 7.18
N SER A 12 -11.98 9.83 6.43
CA SER A 12 -11.59 8.83 5.43
C SER A 12 -10.72 9.45 4.32
N ALA A 13 -11.11 10.62 3.81
CA ALA A 13 -10.35 11.31 2.76
C ALA A 13 -8.95 11.72 3.24
N LEU A 14 -8.83 12.21 4.49
CA LEU A 14 -7.54 12.56 5.07
C LEU A 14 -6.63 11.34 5.26
N GLY A 15 -7.19 10.23 5.75
CA GLY A 15 -6.46 8.96 5.90
C GLY A 15 -5.94 8.42 4.57
N LEU A 16 -6.79 8.41 3.54
CA LEU A 16 -6.42 8.00 2.19
C LEU A 16 -5.36 8.93 1.56
N ALA A 17 -5.47 10.24 1.77
CA ALA A 17 -4.48 11.20 1.30
C ALA A 17 -3.10 10.97 1.95
N LEU A 18 -3.07 10.69 3.26
CA LEU A 18 -1.84 10.38 3.99
C LEU A 18 -1.19 9.08 3.50
N LEU A 19 -1.98 8.03 3.25
CA LEU A 19 -1.48 6.78 2.67
C LEU A 19 -0.91 6.99 1.27
N SER A 20 -1.59 7.79 0.43
CA SER A 20 -1.09 8.10 -0.92
C SER A 20 0.19 8.94 -0.87
N ALA A 21 0.30 9.90 0.04
CA ALA A 21 1.51 10.69 0.24
C ALA A 21 2.67 9.80 0.71
N SER A 22 2.41 8.88 1.65
CA SER A 22 3.39 7.89 2.09
C SER A 22 3.92 7.05 0.92
N ALA A 23 3.02 6.54 0.07
CA ALA A 23 3.40 5.72 -1.08
C ALA A 23 4.22 6.51 -2.11
N ALA A 24 3.89 7.78 -2.36
CA ALA A 24 4.65 8.64 -3.26
C ALA A 24 6.07 8.95 -2.75
N VAL A 25 6.23 9.19 -1.44
CA VAL A 25 7.55 9.37 -0.82
C VAL A 25 8.36 8.07 -0.95
N LEU A 26 7.75 6.92 -0.67
CA LEU A 26 8.44 5.62 -0.77
C LEU A 26 8.82 5.28 -2.22
N ALA A 27 7.98 5.61 -3.19
CA ALA A 27 8.25 5.37 -4.62
C ALA A 27 9.37 6.25 -5.19
N THR A 28 9.66 7.39 -4.56
CA THR A 28 10.74 8.31 -4.96
C THR A 28 12.01 8.15 -4.14
N THR A 29 12.05 7.20 -3.20
CA THR A 29 13.22 6.94 -2.35
C THR A 29 14.18 5.99 -3.08
N GLU A 30 15.43 6.44 -3.25
CA GLU A 30 16.51 5.62 -3.82
C GLU A 30 17.35 4.96 -2.70
N ALA A 31 18.11 3.90 -3.01
CA ALA A 31 18.96 3.24 -2.02
C ALA A 31 20.16 4.09 -1.53
N THR A 32 20.40 5.21 -2.18
CA THR A 32 21.37 6.26 -1.81
C THR A 32 20.78 7.30 -0.87
N ASP A 33 19.45 7.35 -0.71
CA ASP A 33 18.79 8.30 0.18
C ASP A 33 18.95 7.92 1.66
N GLY A 34 18.94 8.95 2.51
CA GLY A 34 19.04 8.80 3.96
C GLY A 34 17.81 8.12 4.59
N TYR A 35 17.99 7.65 5.82
CA TYR A 35 16.94 7.03 6.63
C TYR A 35 15.76 7.98 6.95
N ASP A 36 15.97 9.29 6.82
CA ASP A 36 15.00 10.36 7.06
C ASP A 36 13.78 10.26 6.15
N ARG A 37 13.95 9.96 4.86
CA ARG A 37 12.82 9.76 3.93
C ARG A 37 11.97 8.54 4.28
N ALA A 38 12.63 7.44 4.61
CA ALA A 38 11.95 6.22 5.05
C ALA A 38 11.16 6.46 6.35
N LEU A 39 11.73 7.24 7.28
CA LEU A 39 11.06 7.62 8.53
C LEU A 39 9.80 8.46 8.27
N VAL A 40 9.89 9.49 7.41
CA VAL A 40 8.74 10.32 7.04
C VAL A 40 7.64 9.47 6.40
N ALA A 41 7.99 8.56 5.50
CA ALA A 41 7.02 7.68 4.87
C ALA A 41 6.36 6.74 5.88
N MET A 42 7.11 6.15 6.82
CA MET A 42 6.57 5.31 7.89
C MET A 42 5.61 6.07 8.82
N LEU A 43 5.93 7.32 9.14
CA LEU A 43 5.05 8.17 9.95
C LEU A 43 3.74 8.50 9.22
N LEU A 44 3.82 8.83 7.93
CA LEU A 44 2.65 9.09 7.09
C LEU A 44 1.78 7.82 6.94
N LEU A 45 2.42 6.66 6.74
CA LEU A 45 1.75 5.37 6.66
C LEU A 45 0.98 5.07 7.95
N GLY A 46 1.64 5.20 9.10
CA GLY A 46 1.03 4.94 10.41
C GLY A 46 -0.14 5.89 10.71
N ALA A 47 0.04 7.18 10.44
CA ALA A 47 -1.03 8.17 10.61
C ALA A 47 -2.22 7.89 9.68
N GLY A 48 -1.97 7.64 8.40
CA GLY A 48 -3.01 7.32 7.41
C GLY A 48 -3.77 6.04 7.75
N ALA A 49 -3.05 4.98 8.14
CA ALA A 49 -3.64 3.71 8.55
C ALA A 49 -4.56 3.87 9.77
N GLY A 50 -4.15 4.65 10.77
CA GLY A 50 -4.97 4.94 11.95
C GLY A 50 -6.32 5.58 11.58
N PHE A 51 -6.30 6.60 10.71
CA PHE A 51 -7.53 7.24 10.23
C PHE A 51 -8.43 6.31 9.43
N VAL A 52 -7.85 5.48 8.55
CA VAL A 52 -8.62 4.52 7.74
C VAL A 52 -9.26 3.45 8.61
N ILE A 53 -8.53 2.88 9.58
CA ILE A 53 -9.05 1.86 10.48
C ILE A 53 -10.26 2.40 11.26
N THR A 54 -10.15 3.59 11.84
CA THR A 54 -11.26 4.22 12.58
C THR A 54 -12.47 4.48 11.68
N ALA A 55 -12.26 5.07 10.50
CA ALA A 55 -13.37 5.38 9.61
C ALA A 55 -14.05 4.13 9.04
N THR A 56 -13.29 3.05 8.81
CA THR A 56 -13.81 1.78 8.30
C THR A 56 -14.67 1.10 9.36
N SER A 57 -14.23 1.08 10.63
CA SER A 57 -15.02 0.54 11.74
C SER A 57 -16.35 1.27 11.89
N ASP A 58 -16.36 2.60 11.88
CA ASP A 58 -17.59 3.38 12.01
C ASP A 58 -18.54 3.21 10.81
N ALA A 59 -17.98 3.06 9.60
CA ALA A 59 -18.77 2.81 8.40
C ALA A 59 -19.48 1.45 8.44
N ILE A 60 -18.80 0.38 8.88
CA ILE A 60 -19.39 -0.96 8.96
C ILE A 60 -20.53 -1.00 9.98
N VAL A 61 -20.31 -0.44 11.17
CA VAL A 61 -21.33 -0.42 12.24
C VAL A 61 -22.53 0.45 11.85
N GLY A 62 -22.32 1.52 11.08
CA GLY A 62 -23.37 2.45 10.68
C GLY A 62 -24.15 2.11 9.41
N SER A 63 -23.79 1.08 8.64
CA SER A 63 -24.36 0.81 7.30
C SER A 63 -25.26 -0.42 7.20
N LEU A 64 -25.38 -1.23 8.26
CA LEU A 64 -26.16 -2.47 8.25
C LEU A 64 -27.14 -2.55 9.43
N PRO A 65 -28.34 -3.16 9.26
CA PRO A 65 -29.20 -3.56 10.37
C PRO A 65 -28.48 -4.56 11.29
N GLU A 66 -28.78 -4.56 12.59
CA GLU A 66 -28.10 -5.43 13.58
C GLU A 66 -28.13 -6.92 13.21
N THR A 67 -29.17 -7.37 12.50
CA THR A 67 -29.33 -8.75 12.04
C THR A 67 -28.33 -9.17 10.96
N ASP A 68 -27.79 -8.22 10.19
CA ASP A 68 -26.91 -8.48 9.04
C ASP A 68 -25.44 -8.12 9.31
N LEU A 69 -25.14 -7.51 10.46
CA LEU A 69 -23.79 -7.11 10.85
C LEU A 69 -22.79 -8.28 10.84
N GLY A 70 -23.22 -9.49 11.22
CA GLY A 70 -22.38 -10.68 11.20
C GLY A 70 -21.95 -11.11 9.80
N VAL A 71 -22.90 -11.11 8.85
CA VAL A 71 -22.64 -11.46 7.45
C VAL A 71 -21.80 -10.37 6.78
N GLY A 72 -22.14 -9.08 6.99
CA GLY A 72 -21.39 -7.95 6.46
C GLY A 72 -19.92 -7.90 6.94
N SER A 73 -19.69 -8.15 8.23
CA SER A 73 -18.34 -8.20 8.81
C SER A 73 -17.50 -9.38 8.26
N ALA A 74 -18.12 -10.56 8.09
CA ALA A 74 -17.45 -11.72 7.51
C ALA A 74 -17.06 -11.47 6.05
N THR A 75 -17.96 -10.91 5.24
CA THR A 75 -17.67 -10.55 3.85
C THR A 75 -16.58 -9.49 3.73
N ASN A 76 -16.61 -8.45 4.58
CA ASN A 76 -15.56 -7.43 4.61
C ASN A 76 -14.19 -8.03 4.99
N SER A 77 -14.16 -8.90 5.99
CA SER A 77 -12.93 -9.58 6.42
C SER A 77 -12.37 -10.49 5.31
N ALA A 78 -13.23 -11.18 4.57
CA ALA A 78 -12.81 -11.96 3.40
C ALA A 78 -12.25 -11.07 2.29
N ALA A 79 -12.89 -9.94 2.00
CA ALA A 79 -12.42 -8.98 1.00
C ALA A 79 -11.04 -8.40 1.35
N ILE A 80 -10.82 -8.02 2.62
CA ILE A 80 -9.51 -7.54 3.10
C ILE A 80 -8.44 -8.61 2.94
N GLN A 81 -8.72 -9.87 3.31
CA GLN A 81 -7.76 -10.96 3.17
C GLN A 81 -7.42 -11.25 1.71
N LEU A 82 -8.41 -11.23 0.83
CA LEU A 82 -8.19 -11.39 -0.62
C LEU A 82 -7.37 -10.22 -1.20
N GLY A 83 -7.66 -8.99 -0.77
CA GLY A 83 -6.89 -7.80 -1.15
C GLY A 83 -5.43 -7.89 -0.67
N ALA A 84 -5.22 -8.28 0.58
CA ALA A 84 -3.89 -8.46 1.15
C ALA A 84 -3.09 -9.54 0.42
N ALA A 85 -3.70 -10.71 0.17
CA ALA A 85 -3.05 -11.82 -0.52
C ALA A 85 -2.69 -11.47 -1.98
N SER A 86 -3.62 -10.87 -2.72
CA SER A 86 -3.39 -10.45 -4.10
C SER A 86 -2.33 -9.34 -4.20
N GLY A 87 -2.35 -8.37 -3.28
CA GLY A 87 -1.35 -7.30 -3.22
C GLY A 87 0.07 -7.85 -3.00
N VAL A 88 0.24 -8.74 -2.02
CA VAL A 88 1.52 -9.41 -1.76
C VAL A 88 1.98 -10.24 -2.96
N ALA A 89 1.06 -10.96 -3.62
CA ALA A 89 1.37 -11.78 -4.78
C ALA A 89 1.85 -10.95 -5.99
N VAL A 90 1.18 -9.85 -6.30
CA VAL A 90 1.55 -8.95 -7.41
C VAL A 90 2.89 -8.28 -7.14
N MET A 91 3.08 -7.72 -5.94
CA MET A 91 4.34 -7.08 -5.56
C MET A 91 5.50 -8.08 -5.57
N GLY A 92 5.30 -9.28 -5.02
CA GLY A 92 6.29 -10.36 -5.03
C GLY A 92 6.64 -10.83 -6.44
N SER A 93 5.66 -10.90 -7.34
CA SER A 93 5.88 -11.28 -8.74
C SER A 93 6.72 -10.24 -9.48
N LEU A 94 6.39 -8.95 -9.36
CA LEU A 94 7.16 -7.85 -9.97
C LEU A 94 8.59 -7.80 -9.45
N LEU A 95 8.78 -7.92 -8.14
CA LEU A 95 10.10 -7.97 -7.52
C LEU A 95 10.90 -9.17 -8.05
N SER A 96 10.29 -10.36 -8.09
CA SER A 96 10.94 -11.58 -8.56
C SER A 96 11.34 -11.50 -10.03
N ASP A 97 10.48 -10.95 -10.88
CA ASP A 97 10.73 -10.77 -12.31
C ASP A 97 11.92 -9.84 -12.55
N ARG A 98 11.92 -8.67 -11.91
CA ARG A 98 13.02 -7.70 -12.02
C ARG A 98 14.32 -8.21 -11.42
N TYR A 99 14.26 -8.87 -10.27
CA TYR A 99 15.43 -9.49 -9.64
C TYR A 99 16.08 -10.53 -10.57
N ARG A 100 15.28 -11.43 -11.17
CA ARG A 100 15.77 -12.44 -12.11
C ARG A 100 16.38 -11.81 -13.36
N SER A 101 15.72 -10.79 -13.91
CA SER A 101 16.23 -10.03 -15.06
C SER A 101 17.56 -9.33 -14.74
N GLY A 102 17.73 -8.78 -13.54
CA GLY A 102 19.00 -8.18 -13.10
C GLY A 102 20.12 -9.21 -12.98
N LEU A 103 19.81 -10.41 -12.48
CA LEU A 103 20.76 -11.53 -12.42
C LEU A 103 21.17 -12.04 -13.82
N ASP A 104 20.24 -12.05 -14.78
CA ASP A 104 20.52 -12.47 -16.16
C ASP A 104 21.56 -11.58 -16.88
N ALA A 105 21.75 -10.34 -16.43
CA ALA A 105 22.77 -9.45 -16.98
C ALA A 105 24.19 -9.70 -16.43
N LEU A 106 24.33 -10.44 -15.32
CA LEU A 106 25.61 -10.60 -14.61
C LEU A 106 26.69 -11.39 -15.35
N PRO A 107 26.37 -12.46 -16.12
CA PRO A 107 27.39 -13.16 -16.90
C PRO A 107 28.00 -12.29 -17.98
N ALA A 108 27.18 -11.51 -18.69
CA ALA A 108 27.64 -10.59 -19.72
C ALA A 108 28.55 -9.48 -19.15
N ALA A 109 28.36 -9.11 -17.88
CA ALA A 109 29.20 -8.16 -17.16
C ALA A 109 30.47 -8.81 -16.56
N GLY A 110 30.67 -10.12 -16.69
CA GLY A 110 31.80 -10.84 -16.09
C GLY A 110 31.74 -10.94 -14.56
N VAL A 111 30.59 -10.67 -13.95
CA VAL A 111 30.41 -10.61 -12.49
C VAL A 111 30.05 -11.98 -11.90
N ALA A 112 29.45 -12.87 -12.69
CA ALA A 112 29.02 -14.19 -12.24
C ALA A 112 29.12 -15.25 -13.33
N PRO A 113 29.60 -16.47 -13.04
CA PRO A 113 29.45 -17.59 -13.96
C PRO A 113 27.99 -18.07 -14.03
N GLU A 114 27.51 -18.41 -15.23
CA GLU A 114 26.11 -18.81 -15.50
C GLU A 114 25.60 -19.91 -14.58
N ARG A 115 26.46 -20.86 -14.19
CA ARG A 115 26.14 -21.98 -13.30
C ARG A 115 25.60 -21.55 -11.92
N LEU A 116 25.84 -20.32 -11.50
CA LEU A 116 25.36 -19.81 -10.21
C LEU A 116 23.99 -19.15 -10.31
N LEU A 117 23.53 -18.82 -11.53
CA LEU A 117 22.33 -18.01 -11.73
C LEU A 117 21.06 -18.72 -11.28
N ASP A 118 20.89 -20.01 -11.60
CA ASP A 118 19.66 -20.73 -11.27
C ASP A 118 19.41 -20.73 -9.75
N SER A 119 20.43 -21.07 -8.96
CA SER A 119 20.36 -21.02 -7.49
C SER A 119 20.28 -19.59 -6.94
N ALA A 120 20.94 -18.61 -7.58
CA ALA A 120 20.86 -17.21 -7.16
C ALA A 120 19.47 -16.61 -7.39
N LYS A 121 18.75 -17.05 -8.43
CA LYS A 121 17.39 -16.62 -8.78
C LYS A 121 16.31 -17.16 -7.84
N GLU A 122 16.59 -18.19 -7.06
CA GLU A 122 15.64 -18.73 -6.07
C GLU A 122 15.38 -17.72 -4.95
N SER A 123 16.43 -17.07 -4.44
CA SER A 123 16.31 -16.02 -3.43
C SER A 123 17.57 -15.18 -3.29
N LEU A 124 17.41 -13.93 -2.82
CA LEU A 124 18.54 -13.08 -2.41
C LEU A 124 19.43 -13.79 -1.38
N ARG A 125 18.84 -14.54 -0.44
CA ARG A 125 19.59 -15.28 0.58
C ARG A 125 20.48 -16.36 -0.06
N ALA A 126 19.95 -17.13 -1.00
CA ALA A 126 20.73 -18.14 -1.72
C ALA A 126 21.88 -17.52 -2.52
N ALA A 127 21.60 -16.41 -3.21
CA ALA A 127 22.63 -15.67 -3.95
C ALA A 127 23.75 -15.12 -3.05
N LEU A 128 23.40 -14.54 -1.89
CA LEU A 128 24.40 -14.08 -0.91
C LEU A 128 25.23 -15.24 -0.32
N ALA A 129 24.60 -16.38 -0.06
CA ALA A 129 25.32 -17.58 0.40
C ALA A 129 26.26 -18.14 -0.68
N LEU A 130 25.94 -18.00 -1.97
CA LEU A 130 26.85 -18.33 -3.07
C LEU A 130 28.00 -17.32 -3.17
N ALA A 131 27.74 -16.05 -2.91
CA ALA A 131 28.76 -15.00 -2.88
C ALA A 131 29.85 -15.27 -1.84
N GLU A 132 29.47 -15.76 -0.65
CA GLU A 132 30.40 -16.16 0.41
C GLU A 132 31.32 -17.33 0.00
N ARG A 133 30.93 -18.11 -1.00
CA ARG A 133 31.71 -19.25 -1.51
C ARG A 133 32.66 -18.87 -2.65
N LEU A 134 32.56 -17.65 -3.18
CA LEU A 134 33.43 -17.12 -4.21
C LEU A 134 34.65 -16.43 -3.57
N PRO A 135 35.85 -16.59 -4.15
CA PRO A 135 37.06 -16.00 -3.60
C PRO A 135 37.13 -14.49 -3.85
N GLY A 136 37.53 -13.74 -2.83
CA GLY A 136 37.99 -12.35 -2.93
C GLY A 136 36.98 -11.38 -3.54
N GLU A 137 37.46 -10.51 -4.43
CA GLU A 137 36.67 -9.45 -5.07
C GLU A 137 35.50 -9.99 -5.91
N ALA A 138 35.59 -11.22 -6.43
CA ALA A 138 34.50 -11.83 -7.19
C ALA A 138 33.26 -12.09 -6.32
N GLY A 139 33.46 -12.55 -5.07
CA GLY A 139 32.36 -12.73 -4.12
C GLY A 139 31.74 -11.39 -3.70
N ALA A 140 32.56 -10.38 -3.44
CA ALA A 140 32.09 -9.04 -3.11
C ALA A 140 31.31 -8.39 -4.26
N ALA A 141 31.82 -8.47 -5.49
CA ALA A 141 31.17 -7.97 -6.69
C ALA A 141 29.83 -8.67 -6.96
N PHE A 142 29.79 -10.00 -6.78
CA PHE A 142 28.56 -10.77 -6.95
C PHE A 142 27.52 -10.44 -5.87
N ALA A 143 27.92 -10.31 -4.60
CA ALA A 143 27.03 -9.92 -3.51
C ALA A 143 26.43 -8.53 -3.73
N GLU A 144 27.25 -7.57 -4.15
CA GLU A 144 26.82 -6.21 -4.43
C GLU A 144 25.87 -6.15 -5.63
N ALA A 145 26.21 -6.84 -6.72
CA ALA A 145 25.37 -6.88 -7.91
C ALA A 145 24.00 -7.54 -7.64
N THR A 146 23.98 -8.61 -6.83
CA THR A 146 22.75 -9.26 -6.39
C THR A 146 21.91 -8.32 -5.51
N ARG A 147 22.53 -7.60 -4.58
CA ARG A 147 21.84 -6.64 -3.72
C ARG A 147 21.23 -5.50 -4.54
N ARG A 148 21.97 -4.97 -5.51
CA ARG A 148 21.49 -3.97 -6.46
C ARG A 148 20.31 -4.48 -7.28
N ALA A 149 20.42 -5.67 -7.88
CA ALA A 149 19.31 -6.27 -8.63
C ALA A 149 18.04 -6.44 -7.78
N PHE A 150 18.18 -6.76 -6.49
CA PHE A 150 17.05 -6.84 -5.57
C PHE A 150 16.44 -5.47 -5.29
N VAL A 151 17.26 -4.47 -4.99
CA VAL A 151 16.84 -3.08 -4.75
C VAL A 151 16.16 -2.49 -5.99
N ASP A 152 16.75 -2.67 -7.17
CA ASP A 152 16.19 -2.23 -8.44
C ASP A 152 14.84 -2.89 -8.73
N GLY A 153 14.63 -4.12 -8.25
CA GLY A 153 13.33 -4.79 -8.32
C GLY A 153 12.29 -4.24 -7.32
N MET A 154 12.72 -3.65 -6.20
CA MET A 154 11.79 -3.08 -5.21
C MET A 154 11.07 -1.83 -5.73
N GLY A 155 11.77 -0.96 -6.49
CA GLY A 155 11.19 0.28 -7.02
C GLY A 155 9.91 0.05 -7.84
N PRO A 156 9.93 -0.78 -8.90
CA PRO A 156 8.75 -1.11 -9.70
C PRO A 156 7.61 -1.74 -8.88
N ALA A 157 7.93 -2.59 -7.89
CA ALA A 157 6.93 -3.18 -7.00
C ALA A 157 6.25 -2.11 -6.12
N MET A 158 7.04 -1.16 -5.60
CA MET A 158 6.55 0.00 -4.83
C MET A 158 5.69 0.93 -5.70
N PHE A 159 6.07 1.18 -6.96
CA PHE A 159 5.26 1.95 -7.91
C PHE A 159 3.92 1.29 -8.21
N ALA A 160 3.90 -0.03 -8.40
CA ALA A 160 2.66 -0.78 -8.59
C ALA A 160 1.76 -0.68 -7.36
N GLY A 161 2.32 -0.86 -6.15
CA GLY A 161 1.59 -0.66 -4.89
C GLY A 161 1.04 0.76 -4.74
N SER A 162 1.83 1.78 -5.10
CA SER A 162 1.40 3.18 -5.12
C SER A 162 0.26 3.41 -6.11
N GLY A 163 0.33 2.80 -7.31
CA GLY A 163 -0.72 2.90 -8.33
C GLY A 163 -2.05 2.30 -7.88
N VAL A 164 -2.01 1.12 -7.24
CA VAL A 164 -3.21 0.49 -6.65
C VAL A 164 -3.78 1.36 -5.53
N THR A 165 -2.92 1.91 -4.65
CA THR A 165 -3.35 2.81 -3.58
C THR A 165 -4.00 4.08 -4.14
N ALA A 166 -3.38 4.70 -5.14
CA ALA A 166 -3.91 5.88 -5.82
C ALA A 166 -5.25 5.61 -6.52
N ALA A 167 -5.39 4.47 -7.19
CA ALA A 167 -6.66 4.04 -7.79
C ALA A 167 -7.76 3.87 -6.72
N GLY A 168 -7.42 3.31 -5.55
CA GLY A 168 -8.30 3.22 -4.40
C GLY A 168 -8.75 4.59 -3.89
N VAL A 169 -7.84 5.56 -3.79
CA VAL A 169 -8.17 6.96 -3.44
C VAL A 169 -9.11 7.57 -4.47
N LEU A 170 -8.82 7.42 -5.76
CA LEU A 170 -9.66 7.96 -6.84
C LEU A 170 -11.06 7.36 -6.81
N LEU A 171 -11.19 6.04 -6.61
CA LEU A 171 -12.48 5.36 -6.50
C LEU A 171 -13.26 5.85 -5.28
N ALA A 172 -12.60 6.00 -4.13
CA ALA A 172 -13.24 6.52 -2.92
C ALA A 172 -13.72 7.97 -3.10
N LEU A 173 -12.92 8.83 -3.74
CA LEU A 173 -13.30 10.20 -4.07
C LEU A 173 -14.45 10.25 -5.07
N LEU A 174 -14.40 9.40 -6.11
CA LEU A 174 -15.45 9.28 -7.12
C LEU A 174 -16.78 8.86 -6.48
N LEU A 175 -16.76 7.81 -5.66
CA LEU A 175 -17.95 7.35 -4.92
C LEU A 175 -18.45 8.43 -3.95
N ALA A 176 -17.56 9.16 -3.27
CA ALA A 176 -17.96 10.26 -2.39
C ALA A 176 -18.65 11.40 -3.15
N LEU A 177 -18.22 11.69 -4.38
CA LEU A 177 -18.83 12.70 -5.27
C LEU A 177 -20.16 12.22 -5.86
N LEU A 178 -20.25 10.96 -6.29
CA LEU A 178 -21.46 10.38 -6.89
C LEU A 178 -22.56 10.08 -5.85
N LEU A 179 -22.18 9.63 -4.65
CA LEU A 179 -23.11 9.32 -3.56
C LEU A 179 -23.26 10.49 -2.59
N ALA A 180 -22.84 11.71 -2.95
CA ALA A 180 -23.21 12.90 -2.20
C ALA A 180 -24.71 13.15 -2.38
N PRO A 181 -25.57 12.88 -1.36
CA PRO A 181 -26.96 13.26 -1.45
C PRO A 181 -26.99 14.79 -1.34
N SER A 182 -27.63 15.44 -2.30
CA SER A 182 -28.07 16.82 -2.20
C SER A 182 -28.96 16.99 -0.96
N ARG A 183 -28.35 17.24 0.20
CA ARG A 183 -29.07 17.71 1.39
C ARG A 183 -29.34 19.20 1.23
N GLY A 184 -30.38 19.51 0.46
CA GLY A 184 -30.78 20.88 0.14
C GLY A 184 -32.21 20.97 -0.38
N ALA A 185 -33.15 20.43 0.37
CA ALA A 185 -34.62 20.64 0.34
C ALA A 185 -35.17 19.49 1.21
N ASP A 186 -35.38 19.66 2.51
CA ASP A 186 -36.61 20.23 3.04
C ASP A 186 -36.36 20.69 4.49
N MET A 187 -36.17 21.99 4.71
CA MET A 187 -36.34 22.61 6.04
C MET A 187 -37.00 23.99 5.92
N THR A 188 -38.01 24.10 5.05
CA THR A 188 -38.90 25.28 5.01
C THR A 188 -40.35 24.82 5.03
N GLY A 189 -40.96 24.94 6.22
CA GLY A 189 -42.36 24.61 6.52
C GLY A 189 -42.41 23.49 7.55
N THR A 190 -42.60 23.72 8.85
CA THR A 190 -43.59 24.61 9.47
C THR A 190 -43.16 25.03 10.88
N THR A 191 -42.77 26.29 11.04
CA THR A 191 -42.87 27.02 12.30
C THR A 191 -44.27 27.60 12.43
N HIS A 192 -45.15 26.94 13.20
CA HIS A 192 -46.16 27.52 14.10
C HIS A 192 -47.30 26.51 14.33
N GLN A 193 -47.33 25.92 15.52
CA GLN A 193 -48.55 25.84 16.33
C GLN A 193 -48.13 25.42 17.75
N LYS A 194 -47.62 26.38 18.51
CA LYS A 194 -47.65 26.34 19.97
C LYS A 194 -48.81 27.26 20.36
N ASP A 195 -49.87 26.66 20.88
CA ASP A 195 -50.57 27.07 22.10
C ASP A 195 -51.94 26.37 22.16
N SER A 196 -52.02 25.44 23.12
CA SER A 196 -53.26 24.89 23.72
C SER A 196 -53.82 25.96 24.69
N PRO A 197 -55.07 25.86 25.18
CA PRO A 197 -55.62 24.67 25.84
C PRO A 197 -56.70 23.96 25.04
#